data_AF-A0A2M9ILV9-F1
#
_entry.id   AF-A0A2M9ILV9-F1
#
_cell.length_a   1.000
_cell.length_b   1.000
_cell.length_c   1.000
_cell.angle_alpha   90.00
_cell.angle_beta   90.00
_cell.angle_gamma   90.00
#
_symmetry.space_group_name_H-M   'P 1'
#
loop_
_entity.id
_entity.type
_entity.pdbx_description
1 polymer ?
#
loop_
_entity_poly.entity_id
_entity_poly.type
_entity_poly.pdbx_seq_one_letter_code
_entity_poly.pdbx_strand_id
1 'polypeptide(L)'
;MLYGIATAITALLLAALLSALLRVLALRLGLVDRRRRARPLPLLGGLAVVLSTCLVAAAGSWTGTAPLGDGVGRLLAAGAAVALLGTAADVWRLKTPFLFVGTALAAACVVPYDETGPVAGIAAVVWIACVAAAFRGLDHADGLAGTVGVLTAFGVGACAAAEVMDDLAVLLSVLAAALTGFLMHNWHPARVAFGSGGSLFTGFVLASTALLTRTGYDTVSTVAVLFALTATASADAVLVLVSRKLAGRPLLRRGPDHLAHRLRRLGPTPPGATVLLGLGTFAAVLVGVLVHTGWVGPKAVAWVAGAAMVAVLGLLRVPAYAPRRPTEPGNARAQSPLPGTRTQSRLPGTREQSRPPGTRGQTRVPGTRGRPEERTARGLPAGGAPRARAEASGGGAPPRARAGASGARPRGEPFWGILRAQGQSAAGAPRGRIPYDAEAGGLGVSGVQTPRRQLEYPPPPPRQSTSPQVRAPLRIRDG
;
A
#
# COMPACT_ATOMS: atom_id res chain seq x y z
N MET A 1 32.84 14.11 -16.65
CA MET A 1 32.43 12.81 -17.21
C MET A 1 32.93 11.61 -16.39
N LEU A 2 34.24 11.36 -16.26
CA LEU A 2 34.78 10.21 -15.51
C LEU A 2 34.35 10.17 -14.02
N TYR A 3 34.35 11.30 -13.33
CA TYR A 3 33.93 11.40 -11.92
C TYR A 3 32.43 11.09 -11.70
N GLY A 4 31.56 11.50 -12.63
CA GLY A 4 30.13 11.19 -12.57
C GLY A 4 29.86 9.68 -12.70
N ILE A 5 30.62 9.01 -13.56
CA ILE A 5 30.55 7.54 -13.72
C ILE A 5 31.08 6.86 -12.45
N ALA A 6 32.23 7.30 -11.93
CA ALA A 6 32.81 6.74 -10.72
C ALA A 6 31.85 6.86 -9.51
N THR A 7 31.31 8.05 -9.27
CA THR A 7 30.33 8.30 -8.19
C THR A 7 29.05 7.48 -8.35
N ALA A 8 28.53 7.32 -9.57
CA ALA A 8 27.41 6.45 -9.85
C ALA A 8 27.73 4.97 -9.57
N ILE A 9 28.89 4.46 -10.00
CA ILE A 9 29.32 3.08 -9.71
C ILE A 9 29.47 2.89 -8.20
N THR A 10 30.10 3.83 -7.50
CA THR A 10 30.21 3.79 -6.03
C THR A 10 28.84 3.75 -5.38
N ALA A 11 27.88 4.57 -5.82
CA ALA A 11 26.53 4.59 -5.30
C ALA A 11 25.79 3.26 -5.54
N LEU A 12 25.93 2.67 -6.72
CA LEU A 12 25.35 1.37 -7.06
C LEU A 12 25.89 0.27 -6.15
N LEU A 13 27.20 0.15 -6.05
CA LEU A 13 27.85 -0.88 -5.24
C LEU A 13 27.54 -0.69 -3.75
N LEU A 14 27.58 0.55 -3.27
CA LEU A 14 27.26 0.90 -1.90
C LEU A 14 25.78 0.58 -1.58
N ALA A 15 24.84 0.95 -2.45
CA ALA A 15 23.42 0.64 -2.26
C ALA A 15 23.15 -0.86 -2.28
N ALA A 16 23.81 -1.62 -3.17
CA ALA A 16 23.70 -3.07 -3.21
C ALA A 16 24.23 -3.72 -1.92
N LEU A 17 25.41 -3.28 -1.45
CA LEU A 17 26.01 -3.76 -0.20
C LEU A 17 25.15 -3.41 1.02
N LEU A 18 24.74 -2.15 1.16
CA LEU A 18 23.88 -1.72 2.26
C LEU A 18 22.53 -2.44 2.25
N SER A 19 21.95 -2.69 1.08
CA SER A 19 20.69 -3.46 0.96
C SER A 19 20.87 -4.89 1.50
N ALA A 20 22.00 -5.52 1.23
CA ALA A 20 22.33 -6.84 1.76
C ALA A 20 22.59 -6.82 3.28
N LEU A 21 23.31 -5.83 3.79
CA LEU A 21 23.62 -5.69 5.22
C LEU A 21 22.38 -5.35 6.05
N LEU A 22 21.61 -4.36 5.61
CA LEU A 22 20.38 -3.92 6.28
C LEU A 22 19.30 -5.01 6.26
N ARG A 23 19.33 -5.92 5.28
CA ARG A 23 18.48 -7.12 5.30
C ARG A 23 18.76 -7.97 6.54
N VAL A 24 20.03 -8.23 6.86
CA VAL A 24 20.42 -9.03 8.04
C VAL A 24 20.01 -8.30 9.31
N LEU A 25 20.25 -6.99 9.38
CA LEU A 25 19.87 -6.17 10.53
C LEU A 25 18.34 -6.13 10.75
N ALA A 26 17.57 -5.93 9.69
CA ALA A 26 16.11 -5.92 9.75
C ALA A 26 15.53 -7.25 10.24
N LEU A 27 16.13 -8.37 9.83
CA LEU A 27 15.74 -9.70 10.31
C LEU A 27 16.09 -9.90 11.79
N ARG A 28 17.25 -9.42 12.25
CA ARG A 28 17.65 -9.46 13.66
C ARG A 28 16.75 -8.60 14.56
N LEU A 29 16.37 -7.42 14.08
CA LEU A 29 15.49 -6.49 14.81
C LEU A 29 13.99 -6.83 14.68
N GLY A 30 13.64 -7.83 13.87
CA GLY A 30 12.23 -8.18 13.60
C GLY A 30 11.45 -7.11 12.84
N LEU A 31 12.14 -6.17 12.18
CA LEU A 31 11.55 -5.09 11.36
C LEU A 31 11.11 -5.65 10.00
N VAL A 32 9.99 -6.35 10.01
CA VAL A 32 9.49 -7.08 8.85
C VAL A 32 8.12 -6.57 8.41
N ASP A 33 7.98 -6.35 7.12
CA ASP A 33 6.72 -6.06 6.46
C ASP A 33 5.82 -7.29 6.45
N ARG A 34 4.95 -7.39 7.46
CA ARG A 34 3.92 -8.43 7.53
C ARG A 34 2.71 -8.14 6.63
N ARG A 35 2.70 -7.05 5.85
CA ARG A 35 1.60 -6.71 4.94
C ARG A 35 1.45 -7.74 3.82
N ARG A 36 2.55 -8.39 3.42
CA ARG A 36 2.55 -9.52 2.49
C ARG A 36 2.35 -10.82 3.26
N ARG A 37 1.09 -11.27 3.37
CA ARG A 37 0.70 -12.47 4.15
C ARG A 37 1.50 -13.74 3.81
N ALA A 38 2.01 -13.86 2.59
CA ALA A 38 2.72 -15.05 2.13
C ALA A 38 4.22 -15.06 2.49
N ARG A 39 4.89 -13.90 2.56
CA ARG A 39 6.34 -13.79 2.84
C ARG A 39 6.64 -12.44 3.50
N PRO A 40 6.98 -12.41 4.81
CA PRO A 40 7.27 -11.17 5.49
C PRO A 40 8.65 -10.66 5.00
N LEU A 41 8.71 -9.43 4.48
CA LEU A 41 9.92 -8.85 3.86
C LEU A 41 10.58 -7.79 4.76
N PRO A 42 11.91 -7.76 4.92
CA PRO A 42 12.58 -6.75 5.74
C PRO A 42 12.40 -5.33 5.17
N LEU A 43 12.08 -4.35 6.03
CA LEU A 43 11.60 -3.01 5.65
C LEU A 43 12.68 -1.94 5.37
N LEU A 44 13.95 -2.25 5.56
CA LEU A 44 15.03 -1.25 5.57
C LEU A 44 15.69 -0.97 4.20
N GLY A 45 15.15 -1.49 3.11
CA GLY A 45 15.76 -1.35 1.78
C GLY A 45 15.88 0.09 1.30
N GLY A 46 14.85 0.90 1.54
CA GLY A 46 14.86 2.32 1.19
C GLY A 46 15.90 3.14 1.97
N LEU A 47 16.22 2.73 3.20
CA LEU A 47 17.27 3.37 3.99
C LEU A 47 18.65 3.16 3.34
N ALA A 48 18.88 2.00 2.69
CA ALA A 48 20.10 1.77 1.92
C ALA A 48 20.28 2.80 0.81
N VAL A 49 19.21 3.07 0.05
CA VAL A 49 19.22 4.04 -1.06
C VAL A 49 19.44 5.46 -0.55
N VAL A 50 18.78 5.85 0.55
CA VAL A 50 18.94 7.18 1.16
C VAL A 50 20.38 7.36 1.64
N LEU A 51 20.91 6.41 2.41
CA LEU A 51 22.26 6.47 2.94
C LEU A 51 23.31 6.48 1.83
N SER A 52 23.18 5.62 0.81
CA SER A 52 24.13 5.62 -0.30
C SER A 52 24.11 6.94 -1.06
N THR A 53 22.92 7.51 -1.30
CA THR A 53 22.78 8.79 -2.01
C THR A 53 23.40 9.93 -1.20
N CYS A 54 23.06 10.04 0.08
CA CYS A 54 23.58 11.10 0.95
C CYS A 54 25.08 10.96 1.21
N LEU A 55 25.61 9.75 1.41
CA LEU A 55 27.03 9.53 1.66
C LEU A 55 27.88 9.84 0.43
N VAL A 56 27.46 9.39 -0.77
CA VAL A 56 28.18 9.67 -2.00
C VAL A 56 28.14 11.16 -2.33
N ALA A 57 26.99 11.81 -2.12
CA ALA A 57 26.85 13.26 -2.27
C ALA A 57 27.77 14.02 -1.29
N ALA A 58 27.72 13.69 0.01
CA ALA A 58 28.56 14.32 1.02
C ALA A 58 30.06 14.10 0.74
N ALA A 59 30.46 12.88 0.38
CA ALA A 59 31.83 12.58 0.02
C ALA A 59 32.29 13.42 -1.18
N GLY A 60 31.48 13.51 -2.24
CA GLY A 60 31.79 14.32 -3.43
C GLY A 60 31.96 15.82 -3.15
N SER A 61 31.18 16.35 -2.20
CA SER A 61 31.33 17.73 -1.72
C SER A 61 32.60 17.92 -0.89
N TRP A 62 32.93 16.97 -0.02
CA TRP A 62 34.09 17.05 0.86
C TRP A 62 35.41 16.90 0.11
N THR A 63 35.45 16.05 -0.92
CA THR A 63 36.63 15.86 -1.78
C THR A 63 36.82 16.98 -2.80
N GLY A 64 35.90 17.96 -2.88
CA GLY A 64 35.96 19.06 -3.86
C GLY A 64 35.81 18.61 -5.32
N THR A 65 35.46 17.34 -5.56
CA THR A 65 35.36 16.75 -6.90
C THR A 65 34.04 17.08 -7.60
N ALA A 66 33.01 17.36 -6.81
CA ALA A 66 31.70 17.83 -7.26
C ALA A 66 31.09 18.62 -6.09
N PRO A 67 31.51 19.88 -5.87
CA PRO A 67 30.97 20.70 -4.81
C PRO A 67 29.48 20.89 -5.06
N LEU A 68 28.65 20.23 -4.25
CA LEU A 68 27.21 20.38 -4.31
C LEU A 68 26.89 21.82 -3.92
N GLY A 69 26.29 22.60 -4.82
CA GLY A 69 25.80 23.93 -4.46
C GLY A 69 24.85 23.89 -3.26
N ASP A 70 24.73 25.01 -2.54
CA ASP A 70 23.89 25.13 -1.33
C ASP A 70 22.42 24.71 -1.57
N GLY A 71 21.93 24.82 -2.80
CA GLY A 71 20.61 24.32 -3.20
C GLY A 71 20.49 22.80 -3.10
N VAL A 72 21.50 22.05 -3.55
CA VAL A 72 21.48 20.58 -3.55
C VAL A 72 21.69 20.03 -2.14
N GLY A 73 22.52 20.68 -1.32
CA GLY A 73 22.65 20.37 0.11
C GLY A 73 21.32 20.50 0.86
N ARG A 74 20.60 21.61 0.66
CA ARG A 74 19.25 21.82 1.23
C ARG A 74 18.24 20.77 0.75
N LEU A 75 18.24 20.46 -0.55
CA LEU A 75 17.38 19.43 -1.13
C LEU A 75 17.63 18.06 -0.47
N LEU A 76 18.91 17.66 -0.33
CA LEU A 76 19.29 16.39 0.29
C LEU A 76 18.95 16.34 1.77
N ALA A 77 19.16 17.43 2.52
CA ALA A 77 18.79 17.51 3.93
C ALA A 77 17.26 17.37 4.11
N ALA A 78 16.48 18.09 3.30
CA ALA A 78 15.02 17.99 3.30
C ALA A 78 14.55 16.58 2.90
N GLY A 79 15.16 15.99 1.86
CA GLY A 79 14.90 14.62 1.45
C GLY A 79 15.22 13.61 2.56
N ALA A 80 16.36 13.74 3.23
CA ALA A 80 16.74 12.89 4.35
C ALA A 80 15.74 13.01 5.50
N ALA A 81 15.26 14.21 5.82
CA ALA A 81 14.20 14.41 6.82
C ALA A 81 12.90 13.68 6.43
N VAL A 82 12.50 13.75 5.15
CA VAL A 82 11.35 13.00 4.62
C VAL A 82 11.56 11.48 4.71
N ALA A 83 12.79 11.01 4.43
CA ALA A 83 13.16 9.60 4.55
C ALA A 83 13.06 9.10 6.00
N LEU A 84 13.54 9.91 6.96
CA LEU A 84 13.44 9.62 8.39
C LEU A 84 11.99 9.57 8.83
N LEU A 85 11.17 10.54 8.41
CA LEU A 85 9.73 10.55 8.68
C LEU A 85 9.03 9.31 8.12
N GLY A 86 9.37 8.90 6.89
CA GLY A 86 8.85 7.69 6.27
C GLY A 86 9.26 6.41 7.00
N THR A 87 10.53 6.33 7.40
CA THR A 87 11.06 5.18 8.17
C THR A 87 10.42 5.10 9.55
N ALA A 88 10.30 6.23 10.24
CA ALA A 88 9.56 6.37 11.49
C ALA A 88 8.10 5.92 11.35
N ALA A 89 7.45 6.22 10.22
CA ALA A 89 6.10 5.75 9.95
C ALA A 89 6.00 4.23 9.75
N ASP A 90 7.02 3.57 9.21
CA ASP A 90 7.02 2.11 9.10
C ASP A 90 7.24 1.44 10.46
N VAL A 91 8.05 2.03 11.35
CA VAL A 91 8.32 1.51 12.70
C VAL A 91 7.15 1.79 13.65
N TRP A 92 6.67 3.05 13.71
CA TRP A 92 5.64 3.51 14.64
C TRP A 92 4.22 3.49 14.07
N ARG A 93 4.03 3.06 12.81
CA ARG A 93 2.72 2.98 12.13
C ARG A 93 1.96 4.30 12.12
N LEU A 94 2.67 5.40 11.81
CA LEU A 94 2.08 6.74 11.72
C LEU A 94 0.97 6.82 10.67
N LYS A 95 0.00 7.70 10.90
CA LYS A 95 -1.10 7.92 9.95
C LYS A 95 -0.60 8.65 8.70
N THR A 96 -1.17 8.30 7.56
CA THR A 96 -0.87 8.89 6.24
C THR A 96 -0.90 10.43 6.16
N PRO A 97 -1.80 11.19 6.82
CA PRO A 97 -1.77 12.65 6.74
C PRO A 97 -0.49 13.27 7.32
N PHE A 98 0.08 12.71 8.40
CA PHE A 98 1.33 13.23 8.97
C PHE A 98 2.50 13.13 7.99
N LEU A 99 2.54 12.03 7.21
CA LEU A 99 3.53 11.87 6.16
C LEU A 99 3.37 12.94 5.08
N PHE A 100 2.13 13.22 4.66
CA PHE A 100 1.87 14.23 3.62
C PHE A 100 2.24 15.64 4.10
N VAL A 101 1.83 16.02 5.31
CA VAL A 101 2.15 17.33 5.89
C VAL A 101 3.66 17.49 6.09
N GLY A 102 4.35 16.48 6.63
CA GLY A 102 5.80 16.54 6.80
C GLY A 102 6.56 16.64 5.49
N THR A 103 6.10 15.94 4.44
CA THR A 103 6.68 16.09 3.09
C THR A 103 6.39 17.46 2.48
N ALA A 104 5.20 18.02 2.68
CA ALA A 104 4.87 19.37 2.22
C ALA A 104 5.72 20.45 2.94
N LEU A 105 5.95 20.32 4.24
CA LEU A 105 6.82 21.21 4.99
C LEU A 105 8.27 21.14 4.49
N ALA A 106 8.79 19.93 4.26
CA ALA A 106 10.11 19.75 3.68
C ALA A 106 10.21 20.35 2.27
N ALA A 107 9.16 20.22 1.44
CA ALA A 107 9.12 20.81 0.10
C ALA A 107 9.09 22.34 0.17
N ALA A 108 8.37 22.90 1.14
CA ALA A 108 8.33 24.35 1.33
C ALA A 108 9.71 24.95 1.65
N CYS A 109 10.63 24.19 2.24
CA CYS A 109 12.01 24.67 2.48
C CYS A 109 12.92 24.62 1.25
N VAL A 110 12.51 23.90 0.19
CA VAL A 110 13.34 23.64 -1.01
C VAL A 110 12.89 24.49 -2.20
N VAL A 111 11.61 24.83 -2.28
CA VAL A 111 11.05 25.60 -3.42
C VAL A 111 11.64 27.02 -3.45
N PRO A 112 12.19 27.48 -4.59
CA PRO A 112 12.69 28.84 -4.74
C PRO A 112 11.53 29.83 -4.98
N TYR A 113 10.97 30.39 -3.90
CA TYR A 113 9.85 31.35 -4.00
C TYR A 113 10.24 32.66 -4.68
N ASP A 114 11.51 33.04 -4.63
CA ASP A 114 12.00 34.28 -5.24
C ASP A 114 11.84 34.26 -6.77
N GLU A 115 12.00 33.08 -7.39
CA GLU A 115 11.86 32.90 -8.84
C GLU A 115 10.46 32.48 -9.26
N THR A 116 9.81 31.62 -8.47
CA THR A 116 8.50 31.05 -8.82
C THR A 116 7.32 31.94 -8.41
N GLY A 117 7.53 32.83 -7.44
CA GLY A 117 6.46 33.58 -6.79
C GLY A 117 5.62 32.72 -5.82
N PRO A 118 4.84 33.36 -4.93
CA PRO A 118 4.18 32.67 -3.82
C PRO A 118 3.09 31.69 -4.27
N VAL A 119 2.30 32.04 -5.29
CA VAL A 119 1.18 31.20 -5.76
C VAL A 119 1.68 29.95 -6.46
N ALA A 120 2.62 30.09 -7.40
CA ALA A 120 3.20 28.94 -8.08
C ALA A 120 4.09 28.11 -7.14
N GLY A 121 4.75 28.76 -6.17
CA GLY A 121 5.50 28.09 -5.12
C GLY A 121 4.62 27.17 -4.25
N ILE A 122 3.44 27.63 -3.83
CA ILE A 122 2.48 26.78 -3.10
C ILE A 122 2.01 25.61 -3.96
N ALA A 123 1.70 25.86 -5.24
CA ALA A 123 1.32 24.79 -6.18
C ALA A 123 2.44 23.75 -6.34
N ALA A 124 3.69 24.21 -6.42
CA ALA A 124 4.88 23.37 -6.45
C ALA A 124 5.04 22.51 -5.19
N VAL A 125 4.84 23.08 -4.00
CA VAL A 125 4.88 22.33 -2.73
C VAL A 125 3.83 21.22 -2.72
N VAL A 126 2.60 21.54 -3.12
CA VAL A 126 1.51 20.55 -3.22
C VAL A 126 1.85 19.47 -4.24
N TRP A 127 2.38 19.87 -5.39
CA TRP A 127 2.83 18.95 -6.44
C TRP A 127 3.89 17.97 -5.92
N ILE A 128 4.96 18.46 -5.27
CA ILE A 128 6.04 17.63 -4.71
C ILE A 128 5.47 16.64 -3.69
N ALA A 129 4.61 17.11 -2.77
CA ALA A 129 3.98 16.24 -1.77
C ALA A 129 3.07 15.17 -2.40
N CYS A 130 2.33 15.53 -3.46
CA CYS A 130 1.49 14.59 -4.22
C CYS A 130 2.33 13.53 -4.95
N VAL A 131 3.40 13.92 -5.63
CA VAL A 131 4.29 13.00 -6.33
C VAL A 131 4.98 12.06 -5.34
N ALA A 132 5.51 12.58 -4.22
CA ALA A 132 6.09 11.75 -3.17
C ALA A 132 5.09 10.72 -2.61
N ALA A 133 3.84 11.15 -2.35
CA ALA A 133 2.77 10.26 -1.92
C ALA A 133 2.41 9.20 -2.99
N ALA A 134 2.46 9.55 -4.27
CA ALA A 134 2.24 8.65 -5.39
C ALA A 134 3.36 7.59 -5.50
N PHE A 135 4.63 7.98 -5.37
CA PHE A 135 5.76 7.04 -5.31
C PHE A 135 5.66 6.07 -4.13
N ARG A 136 5.23 6.55 -2.95
CA ARG A 136 4.89 5.66 -1.82
C ARG A 136 3.76 4.68 -2.15
N GLY A 137 2.84 5.07 -3.03
CA GLY A 137 1.80 4.20 -3.57
C GLY A 137 2.34 3.04 -4.40
N LEU A 138 3.42 3.27 -5.17
CA LEU A 138 4.05 2.26 -6.02
C LEU A 138 4.79 1.15 -5.23
N ASP A 139 5.15 1.39 -3.96
CA ASP A 139 5.78 0.40 -3.06
C ASP A 139 4.79 -0.67 -2.54
N HIS A 140 4.00 -1.25 -3.43
CA HIS A 140 3.12 -2.39 -3.16
C HIS A 140 3.52 -3.63 -3.97
N ALA A 141 4.27 -3.47 -5.06
CA ALA A 141 4.74 -4.53 -5.94
C ALA A 141 6.27 -4.64 -5.93
N ASP A 142 6.79 -5.84 -6.19
CA ASP A 142 8.25 -6.08 -6.26
C ASP A 142 8.85 -5.37 -7.48
N GLY A 143 9.95 -4.67 -7.28
CA GLY A 143 10.69 -3.97 -8.33
C GLY A 143 10.01 -2.70 -8.88
N LEU A 144 8.70 -2.51 -8.68
CA LEU A 144 7.94 -1.44 -9.35
C LEU A 144 8.44 -0.03 -8.99
N ALA A 145 8.47 0.31 -7.70
CA ALA A 145 8.90 1.62 -7.25
C ALA A 145 10.36 1.91 -7.63
N GLY A 146 11.23 0.88 -7.57
CA GLY A 146 12.62 0.97 -8.00
C GLY A 146 12.74 1.23 -9.50
N THR A 147 12.09 0.44 -10.35
CA THR A 147 12.12 0.61 -11.81
C THR A 147 11.57 1.96 -12.25
N VAL A 148 10.41 2.37 -11.72
CA VAL A 148 9.84 3.69 -12.04
C VAL A 148 10.76 4.81 -11.56
N GLY A 149 11.34 4.67 -10.36
CA GLY A 149 12.31 5.62 -9.81
C GLY A 149 13.57 5.76 -10.66
N VAL A 150 14.18 4.66 -11.10
CA VAL A 150 15.37 4.67 -11.97
C VAL A 150 15.08 5.38 -13.30
N LEU A 151 13.99 4.99 -13.98
CA LEU A 151 13.63 5.58 -15.28
C LEU A 151 13.32 7.07 -15.15
N THR A 152 12.61 7.47 -14.09
CA THR A 152 12.31 8.88 -13.82
C THR A 152 13.59 9.65 -13.47
N ALA A 153 14.50 9.08 -12.68
CA ALA A 153 15.78 9.69 -12.33
C ALA A 153 16.64 9.97 -13.57
N PHE A 154 16.72 9.01 -14.50
CA PHE A 154 17.41 9.22 -15.77
C PHE A 154 16.75 10.32 -16.61
N GLY A 155 15.41 10.34 -16.69
CA GLY A 155 14.67 11.36 -17.40
C GLY A 155 14.91 12.76 -16.87
N VAL A 156 14.70 12.96 -15.57
CA VAL A 156 14.93 14.25 -14.92
C VAL A 156 16.41 14.61 -14.98
N GLY A 157 17.33 13.64 -14.90
CA GLY A 157 18.77 13.86 -15.01
C GLY A 157 19.19 14.31 -16.40
N ALA A 158 18.55 13.77 -17.45
CA ALA A 158 18.73 14.24 -18.82
C ALA A 158 18.23 15.68 -19.01
N CYS A 159 17.09 16.04 -18.39
CA CYS A 159 16.63 17.43 -18.36
C CYS A 159 17.64 18.34 -17.64
N ALA A 160 18.12 17.94 -16.46
CA ALA A 160 19.12 18.72 -15.71
C ALA A 160 20.42 18.92 -16.51
N ALA A 161 20.88 17.90 -17.21
CA ALA A 161 22.05 17.99 -18.08
C ALA A 161 21.82 18.92 -19.28
N ALA A 162 20.61 18.96 -19.84
CA ALA A 162 20.25 19.86 -20.92
C ALA A 162 20.30 21.34 -20.49
N GLU A 163 19.96 21.62 -19.23
CA GLU A 163 20.03 22.95 -18.61
C GLU A 163 21.42 23.28 -18.02
N VAL A 164 22.44 22.44 -18.24
CA VAL A 164 23.80 22.62 -17.69
C VAL A 164 23.80 22.69 -16.15
N MET A 165 22.83 22.04 -15.50
CA MET A 165 22.74 21.92 -14.04
C MET A 165 23.50 20.68 -13.55
N ASP A 166 24.83 20.72 -13.66
CA ASP A 166 25.72 19.58 -13.40
C ASP A 166 25.50 18.95 -12.02
N ASP A 167 25.31 19.76 -10.97
CA ASP A 167 25.10 19.26 -9.60
C ASP A 167 23.83 18.39 -9.49
N LEU A 168 22.74 18.81 -10.13
CA LEU A 168 21.47 18.08 -10.13
C LEU A 168 21.54 16.83 -11.02
N ALA A 169 22.21 16.93 -12.17
CA ALA A 169 22.43 15.80 -13.06
C ALA A 169 23.26 14.70 -12.38
N VAL A 170 24.33 15.07 -11.67
CA VAL A 170 25.15 14.14 -10.88
C VAL A 170 24.34 13.52 -9.74
N LEU A 171 23.58 14.32 -8.98
CA LEU A 171 22.71 13.81 -7.92
C LEU A 171 21.73 12.75 -8.45
N LEU A 172 21.09 13.02 -9.59
CA LEU A 172 20.13 12.09 -10.17
C LEU A 172 20.78 10.83 -10.75
N SER A 173 21.99 10.95 -11.30
CA SER A 173 22.79 9.78 -11.68
C SER A 173 23.13 8.90 -10.48
N VAL A 174 23.54 9.51 -9.36
CA VAL A 174 23.79 8.81 -8.08
C VAL A 174 22.52 8.14 -7.55
N LEU A 175 21.38 8.83 -7.58
CA LEU A 175 20.09 8.27 -7.16
C LEU A 175 19.66 7.10 -8.07
N ALA A 176 19.78 7.24 -9.39
CA ALA A 176 19.47 6.19 -10.36
C ALA A 176 20.34 4.95 -10.13
N ALA A 177 21.63 5.15 -9.89
CA ALA A 177 22.58 4.09 -9.61
C ALA A 177 22.29 3.39 -8.27
N ALA A 178 21.99 4.16 -7.22
CA ALA A 178 21.60 3.63 -5.91
C ALA A 178 20.29 2.81 -5.98
N LEU A 179 19.29 3.31 -6.70
CA LEU A 179 18.04 2.58 -6.94
C LEU A 179 18.28 1.29 -7.75
N THR A 180 19.21 1.32 -8.71
CA THR A 180 19.60 0.13 -9.48
C THR A 180 20.26 -0.93 -8.60
N GLY A 181 21.19 -0.53 -7.71
CA GLY A 181 21.81 -1.44 -6.73
C GLY A 181 20.79 -2.03 -5.74
N PHE A 182 19.81 -1.23 -5.30
CA PHE A 182 18.68 -1.72 -4.51
C PHE A 182 17.78 -2.69 -5.31
N LEU A 183 17.54 -2.41 -6.60
CA LEU A 183 16.68 -3.21 -7.46
C LEU A 183 17.19 -4.65 -7.59
N MET A 184 18.50 -4.89 -7.53
CA MET A 184 19.09 -6.24 -7.49
C MET A 184 18.57 -7.09 -6.32
N HIS A 185 18.16 -6.45 -5.22
CA HIS A 185 17.60 -7.11 -4.03
C HIS A 185 16.06 -7.04 -3.96
N ASN A 186 15.46 -6.11 -4.69
CA ASN A 186 14.01 -5.88 -4.70
C ASN A 186 13.30 -6.50 -5.92
N TRP A 187 14.04 -6.94 -6.93
CA TRP A 187 13.47 -7.63 -8.09
C TRP A 187 12.76 -8.91 -7.69
N HIS A 188 11.71 -9.27 -8.42
CA HIS A 188 10.90 -10.43 -8.08
C HIS A 188 11.71 -11.74 -8.23
N PRO A 189 11.71 -12.63 -7.21
CA PRO A 189 11.09 -12.51 -5.89
C PRO A 189 11.90 -11.62 -4.92
N ALA A 190 11.26 -10.57 -4.40
CA ALA A 190 11.95 -9.57 -3.59
C ALA A 190 12.52 -10.15 -2.28
N ARG A 191 13.75 -9.73 -1.93
CA ARG A 191 14.44 -10.10 -0.69
C ARG A 191 14.37 -9.00 0.37
N VAL A 192 14.17 -7.75 -0.05
CA VAL A 192 14.07 -6.56 0.80
C VAL A 192 12.94 -5.68 0.28
N ALA A 193 12.11 -5.14 1.17
CA ALA A 193 11.07 -4.18 0.83
C ALA A 193 11.65 -2.76 0.76
N PHE A 194 11.09 -1.91 -0.09
CA PHE A 194 11.59 -0.55 -0.27
C PHE A 194 11.22 0.34 0.93
N GLY A 195 9.99 0.23 1.42
CA GLY A 195 9.53 0.95 2.59
C GLY A 195 9.10 2.38 2.29
N SER A 196 8.37 2.96 3.24
CA SER A 196 7.85 4.32 3.18
C SER A 196 8.97 5.36 3.18
N GLY A 197 10.08 5.10 3.88
CA GLY A 197 11.26 5.99 3.91
C GLY A 197 11.89 6.19 2.52
N GLY A 198 12.27 5.10 1.85
CA GLY A 198 12.89 5.17 0.53
C GLY A 198 11.94 5.68 -0.54
N SER A 199 10.69 5.21 -0.56
CA SER A 199 9.72 5.63 -1.57
C SER A 199 9.32 7.10 -1.48
N LEU A 200 9.17 7.65 -0.26
CA LEU A 200 8.93 9.08 -0.08
C LEU A 200 10.17 9.91 -0.45
N PHE A 201 11.37 9.48 -0.05
CA PHE A 201 12.62 10.14 -0.43
C PHE A 201 12.79 10.23 -1.94
N THR A 202 12.66 9.09 -2.64
CA THR A 202 12.81 9.03 -4.10
C THR A 202 11.81 9.94 -4.79
N GLY A 203 10.52 9.87 -4.42
CA GLY A 203 9.51 10.74 -5.02
C GLY A 203 9.74 12.22 -4.72
N PHE A 204 10.22 12.57 -3.51
CA PHE A 204 10.54 13.93 -3.12
C PHE A 204 11.72 14.50 -3.92
N VAL A 205 12.83 13.77 -4.01
CA VAL A 205 14.02 14.22 -4.76
C VAL A 205 13.69 14.36 -6.23
N LEU A 206 13.02 13.37 -6.84
CA LEU A 206 12.64 13.43 -8.25
C LEU A 206 11.71 14.61 -8.56
N ALA A 207 10.68 14.83 -7.75
CA ALA A 207 9.73 15.91 -7.98
C ALA A 207 10.37 17.29 -7.79
N SER A 208 11.20 17.44 -6.76
CA SER A 208 11.88 18.71 -6.46
C SER A 208 12.90 19.04 -7.55
N THR A 209 13.74 18.09 -7.96
CA THR A 209 14.72 18.31 -9.03
C THR A 209 14.04 18.56 -10.39
N ALA A 210 12.93 17.86 -10.68
CA ALA A 210 12.15 18.11 -11.90
C ALA A 210 11.53 19.52 -11.92
N LEU A 211 11.14 20.04 -10.76
CA LEU A 211 10.66 21.41 -10.65
C LEU A 211 11.79 22.43 -10.82
N LEU A 212 12.94 22.20 -10.17
CA LEU A 212 14.11 23.08 -10.24
C LEU A 212 14.65 23.19 -11.68
N THR A 213 14.64 22.10 -12.44
CA THR A 213 15.01 22.09 -13.88
C THR A 213 14.00 22.79 -14.78
N ARG A 214 12.87 23.23 -14.24
CA ARG A 214 11.78 23.88 -14.96
C ARG A 214 11.49 25.28 -14.43
N THR A 215 12.33 25.83 -13.54
CA THR A 215 12.22 27.23 -13.16
C THR A 215 12.51 28.11 -14.38
N GLY A 216 11.79 29.23 -14.52
CA GLY A 216 11.91 30.13 -15.68
C GLY A 216 11.16 29.70 -16.96
N TYR A 217 10.67 28.46 -17.04
CA TYR A 217 9.84 28.01 -18.16
C TYR A 217 8.37 28.41 -18.04
N ASP A 218 7.66 28.44 -19.18
CA ASP A 218 6.22 28.69 -19.18
C ASP A 218 5.45 27.62 -18.37
N THR A 219 4.39 28.06 -17.69
CA THR A 219 3.65 27.21 -16.74
C THR A 219 3.02 25.99 -17.42
N VAL A 220 2.52 26.12 -18.65
CA VAL A 220 1.81 25.05 -19.35
C VAL A 220 2.77 23.94 -19.74
N SER A 221 3.90 24.30 -20.33
CA SER A 221 4.99 23.39 -20.68
C SER A 221 5.59 22.74 -19.45
N THR A 222 5.77 23.49 -18.36
CA THR A 222 6.27 22.93 -17.09
C THR A 222 5.32 21.89 -16.52
N VAL A 223 4.03 22.17 -16.43
CA VAL A 223 3.04 21.18 -15.97
C VAL A 223 3.03 19.95 -16.89
N ALA A 224 3.13 20.14 -18.21
CA ALA A 224 3.16 19.06 -19.17
C ALA A 224 4.38 18.14 -18.98
N VAL A 225 5.59 18.71 -18.87
CA VAL A 225 6.83 17.95 -18.64
C VAL A 225 6.80 17.22 -17.30
N LEU A 226 6.43 17.91 -16.21
CA LEU A 226 6.32 17.32 -14.88
C LEU A 226 5.32 16.15 -14.85
N PHE A 227 4.18 16.31 -15.51
CA PHE A 227 3.20 15.23 -15.68
C PHE A 227 3.78 14.06 -16.47
N ALA A 228 4.42 14.30 -17.61
CA ALA A 228 5.00 13.25 -18.45
C ALA A 228 6.04 12.41 -17.68
N LEU A 229 6.94 13.09 -16.96
CA LEU A 229 7.99 12.44 -16.15
C LEU A 229 7.41 11.60 -15.00
N THR A 230 6.27 12.00 -14.43
CA THR A 230 5.63 11.32 -13.29
C THR A 230 4.38 10.53 -13.67
N ALA A 231 4.12 10.33 -14.96
CA ALA A 231 2.83 9.87 -15.48
C ALA A 231 2.39 8.54 -14.86
N THR A 232 3.31 7.57 -14.72
CA THR A 232 3.00 6.26 -14.13
C THR A 232 2.61 6.35 -12.66
N ALA A 233 3.34 7.15 -11.86
CA ALA A 233 3.04 7.35 -10.44
C ALA A 233 1.69 8.06 -10.28
N SER A 234 1.47 9.11 -11.07
CA SER A 234 0.23 9.88 -11.10
C SER A 234 -0.97 9.02 -11.53
N ALA A 235 -0.82 8.19 -12.57
CA ALA A 235 -1.86 7.28 -13.04
C ALA A 235 -2.25 6.25 -11.98
N ASP A 236 -1.28 5.68 -11.25
CA ASP A 236 -1.57 4.77 -10.13
C ASP A 236 -2.34 5.47 -9.00
N ALA A 237 -1.89 6.66 -8.61
CA ALA A 237 -2.56 7.44 -7.58
C ALA A 237 -4.00 7.81 -7.97
N VAL A 238 -4.22 8.29 -9.21
CA VAL A 238 -5.55 8.64 -9.72
C VAL A 238 -6.45 7.40 -9.76
N LEU A 239 -5.98 6.28 -10.29
CA LEU A 239 -6.73 5.02 -10.31
C LEU A 239 -7.20 4.64 -8.90
N VAL A 240 -6.30 4.69 -7.93
CA VAL A 240 -6.61 4.32 -6.54
C VAL A 240 -7.63 5.28 -5.93
N LEU A 241 -7.47 6.59 -6.12
CA LEU A 241 -8.40 7.60 -5.62
C LEU A 241 -9.79 7.43 -6.23
N VAL A 242 -9.89 7.29 -7.55
CA VAL A 242 -11.16 7.09 -8.27
C VAL A 242 -11.81 5.77 -7.85
N SER A 243 -11.05 4.68 -7.81
CA SER A 243 -11.53 3.35 -7.38
C SER A 243 -12.14 3.41 -5.97
N ARG A 244 -11.47 4.09 -5.03
CA ARG A 244 -11.96 4.22 -3.64
C ARG A 244 -13.18 5.12 -3.53
N LYS A 245 -13.22 6.22 -4.29
CA LYS A 245 -14.38 7.11 -4.35
C LYS A 245 -15.62 6.37 -4.88
N LEU A 246 -15.47 5.63 -5.99
CA LEU A 246 -16.55 4.82 -6.56
C LEU A 246 -17.01 3.69 -5.62
N ALA A 247 -16.10 3.13 -4.83
CA ALA A 247 -16.42 2.09 -3.84
C ALA A 247 -16.90 2.63 -2.47
N GLY A 248 -17.01 3.95 -2.29
CA GLY A 248 -17.37 4.57 -1.01
C GLY A 248 -16.41 4.25 0.14
N ARG A 249 -15.11 4.09 -0.16
CA ARG A 249 -14.06 3.74 0.81
C ARG A 249 -13.19 4.95 1.17
N PRO A 250 -12.63 5.00 2.40
CA PRO A 250 -11.73 6.09 2.78
C PRO A 250 -10.49 6.13 1.87
N LEU A 251 -10.20 7.33 1.34
CA LEU A 251 -9.15 7.56 0.35
C LEU A 251 -7.74 7.19 0.84
N LEU A 252 -7.48 7.31 2.13
CA LEU A 252 -6.16 7.09 2.73
C LEU A 252 -5.92 5.65 3.19
N ARG A 253 -6.90 4.75 3.08
CA ARG A 253 -6.78 3.37 3.54
C ARG A 253 -6.17 2.48 2.46
N ARG A 254 -5.05 1.83 2.76
CA ARG A 254 -4.34 0.90 1.84
C ARG A 254 -5.27 -0.25 1.39
N GLY A 255 -5.22 -0.61 0.10
CA GLY A 255 -6.10 -1.62 -0.52
C GLY A 255 -5.53 -2.13 -1.86
N PRO A 256 -6.04 -3.26 -2.40
CA PRO A 256 -5.51 -3.94 -3.59
C PRO A 256 -5.95 -3.28 -4.91
N ASP A 257 -5.96 -1.95 -4.97
CA ASP A 257 -6.60 -1.19 -6.06
C ASP A 257 -5.62 -0.64 -7.08
N HIS A 258 -4.33 -0.87 -6.87
CA HIS A 258 -3.24 -0.30 -7.66
C HIS A 258 -3.12 -0.93 -9.06
N LEU A 259 -2.47 -0.22 -9.98
CA LEU A 259 -2.28 -0.61 -11.37
C LEU A 259 -1.70 -2.02 -11.49
N ALA A 260 -0.63 -2.32 -10.77
CA ALA A 260 0.03 -3.62 -10.88
C ALA A 260 -0.86 -4.77 -10.39
N HIS A 261 -1.70 -4.55 -9.37
CA HIS A 261 -2.65 -5.57 -8.92
C HIS A 261 -3.74 -5.85 -9.93
N ARG A 262 -4.30 -4.81 -10.56
CA ARG A 262 -5.34 -4.97 -11.60
C ARG A 262 -4.75 -5.55 -12.88
N LEU A 263 -3.56 -5.13 -13.28
CA LEU A 263 -2.85 -5.68 -14.42
C LEU A 263 -2.60 -7.18 -14.23
N ARG A 264 -2.16 -7.61 -13.04
CA ARG A 264 -1.99 -9.04 -12.73
C ARG A 264 -3.26 -9.88 -12.83
N ARG A 265 -4.45 -9.27 -12.64
CA ARG A 265 -5.73 -9.98 -12.82
C ARG A 265 -6.06 -10.25 -14.29
N LEU A 266 -5.39 -9.57 -15.22
CA LEU A 266 -5.54 -9.78 -16.66
C LEU A 266 -4.65 -10.90 -17.22
N GLY A 267 -3.78 -11.52 -16.40
CA GLY A 267 -2.91 -12.63 -16.82
C GLY A 267 -1.39 -12.43 -16.66
N PRO A 268 -0.81 -11.21 -16.72
CA PRO A 268 0.63 -11.00 -16.54
C PRO A 268 1.17 -11.53 -15.21
N THR A 269 2.36 -12.12 -15.28
CA THR A 269 3.12 -12.54 -14.10
C THR A 269 3.54 -11.32 -13.26
N PRO A 270 3.87 -11.48 -11.96
CA PRO A 270 4.35 -10.37 -11.14
C PRO A 270 5.51 -9.55 -11.76
N PRO A 271 6.59 -10.17 -12.29
CA PRO A 271 7.63 -9.40 -12.97
C PRO A 271 7.15 -8.83 -14.31
N GLY A 272 6.28 -9.54 -15.05
CA GLY A 272 5.72 -9.04 -16.30
C GLY A 272 4.91 -7.75 -16.13
N ALA A 273 4.14 -7.63 -15.04
CA ALA A 273 3.43 -6.40 -14.71
C ALA A 273 4.38 -5.22 -14.42
N THR A 274 5.47 -5.48 -13.70
CA THR A 274 6.51 -4.46 -13.42
C THR A 274 7.20 -4.01 -14.71
N VAL A 275 7.54 -4.94 -15.61
CA VAL A 275 8.16 -4.62 -16.91
C VAL A 275 7.22 -3.81 -17.80
N LEU A 276 5.95 -4.18 -17.90
CA LEU A 276 4.95 -3.43 -18.68
C LEU A 276 4.79 -1.98 -18.18
N LEU A 277 4.68 -1.80 -16.85
CA LEU A 277 4.62 -0.47 -16.25
C LEU A 277 5.94 0.29 -16.41
N GLY A 278 7.07 -0.41 -16.36
CA GLY A 278 8.40 0.16 -16.66
C GLY A 278 8.49 0.67 -18.10
N LEU A 279 8.03 -0.11 -19.08
CA LEU A 279 8.01 0.30 -20.49
C LEU A 279 7.12 1.52 -20.71
N GLY A 280 5.94 1.55 -20.09
CA GLY A 280 5.07 2.73 -20.12
C GLY A 280 5.73 3.96 -19.48
N THR A 281 6.46 3.76 -18.38
CA THR A 281 7.24 4.83 -17.72
C THR A 281 8.34 5.33 -18.64
N PHE A 282 9.10 4.44 -19.26
CA PHE A 282 10.17 4.81 -20.19
C PHE A 282 9.62 5.64 -21.37
N ALA A 283 8.51 5.21 -21.98
CA ALA A 283 7.88 5.95 -23.07
C ALA A 283 7.40 7.34 -22.62
N ALA A 284 6.75 7.44 -21.45
CA ALA A 284 6.27 8.71 -20.90
C ALA A 284 7.43 9.66 -20.55
N VAL A 285 8.47 9.15 -19.91
CA VAL A 285 9.68 9.90 -19.56
C VAL A 285 10.40 10.37 -20.83
N LEU A 286 10.54 9.51 -21.84
CA LEU A 286 11.16 9.86 -23.11
C LEU A 286 10.42 11.04 -23.75
N VAL A 287 9.10 10.98 -23.86
CA VAL A 287 8.30 12.12 -24.35
C VAL A 287 8.52 13.37 -23.51
N GLY A 288 8.56 13.25 -22.18
CA GLY A 288 8.85 14.37 -21.28
C GLY A 288 10.21 15.03 -21.56
N VAL A 289 11.26 14.22 -21.77
CA VAL A 289 12.60 14.71 -22.12
C VAL A 289 12.61 15.37 -23.49
N LEU A 290 12.00 14.77 -24.52
CA LEU A 290 11.93 15.37 -25.87
C LEU A 290 11.18 16.71 -25.88
N VAL A 291 10.13 16.83 -25.06
CA VAL A 291 9.40 18.10 -24.93
C VAL A 291 10.23 19.13 -24.20
N HIS A 292 10.95 18.72 -23.16
CA HIS A 292 11.85 19.59 -22.41
C HIS A 292 12.98 20.15 -23.29
N THR A 293 13.61 19.31 -24.11
CA THR A 293 14.69 19.72 -25.02
C THR A 293 14.20 20.47 -26.27
N GLY A 294 12.89 20.67 -26.42
CA GLY A 294 12.30 21.39 -27.55
C GLY A 294 12.22 20.61 -28.87
N TRP A 295 12.58 19.32 -28.88
CA TRP A 295 12.49 18.46 -30.06
C TRP A 295 11.05 18.18 -30.46
N VAL A 296 10.14 18.19 -29.48
CA VAL A 296 8.71 17.93 -29.69
C VAL A 296 7.88 18.98 -28.97
N GLY A 297 6.80 19.44 -29.59
CA GLY A 297 5.90 20.42 -28.97
C GLY A 297 5.16 19.88 -27.73
N PRO A 298 4.71 20.74 -26.80
CA PRO A 298 4.03 20.34 -25.57
C PRO A 298 2.77 19.48 -25.80
N LYS A 299 2.14 19.60 -26.97
CA LYS A 299 0.97 18.80 -27.36
C LYS A 299 1.25 17.28 -27.37
N ALA A 300 2.50 16.84 -27.52
CA ALA A 300 2.82 15.42 -27.46
C ALA A 300 2.54 14.79 -26.10
N VAL A 301 2.59 15.57 -25.02
CA VAL A 301 2.20 15.10 -23.68
C VAL A 301 0.72 14.67 -23.63
N ALA A 302 -0.14 15.20 -24.52
CA ALA A 302 -1.53 14.76 -24.61
C ALA A 302 -1.66 13.27 -24.98
N TRP A 303 -0.72 12.71 -25.77
CA TRP A 303 -0.69 11.28 -26.07
C TRP A 303 -0.35 10.46 -24.83
N VAL A 304 0.59 10.92 -24.01
CA VAL A 304 0.93 10.30 -22.72
C VAL A 304 -0.28 10.35 -21.77
N ALA A 305 -0.93 11.51 -21.66
CA ALA A 305 -2.12 11.68 -20.85
C ALA A 305 -3.29 10.79 -21.34
N GLY A 306 -3.50 10.71 -22.65
CA GLY A 306 -4.51 9.85 -23.28
C GLY A 306 -4.24 8.37 -23.02
N ALA A 307 -3.01 7.90 -23.22
CA ALA A 307 -2.63 6.52 -22.93
C ALA A 307 -2.78 6.18 -21.44
N ALA A 308 -2.34 7.07 -20.54
CA ALA A 308 -2.54 6.92 -19.11
C ALA A 308 -4.03 6.86 -18.73
N MET A 309 -4.85 7.72 -19.33
CA MET A 309 -6.30 7.73 -19.12
C MET A 309 -6.94 6.43 -19.58
N VAL A 310 -6.61 5.94 -20.79
CA VAL A 310 -7.10 4.66 -21.32
C VAL A 310 -6.69 3.50 -20.40
N ALA A 311 -5.45 3.48 -19.93
CA ALA A 311 -4.98 2.46 -18.98
C ALA A 311 -5.75 2.51 -17.66
N VAL A 312 -5.96 3.71 -17.10
CA VAL A 312 -6.73 3.90 -15.86
C VAL A 312 -8.19 3.48 -16.05
N LEU A 313 -8.87 3.94 -17.10
CA LEU A 313 -10.27 3.61 -17.39
C LEU A 313 -10.46 2.11 -17.70
N GLY A 314 -9.55 1.52 -18.48
CA GLY A 314 -9.56 0.09 -18.79
C GLY A 314 -9.36 -0.75 -17.52
N LEU A 315 -8.39 -0.40 -16.69
CA LEU A 315 -8.12 -1.14 -15.44
C LEU A 315 -9.18 -0.88 -14.37
N LEU A 316 -9.87 0.27 -14.38
CA LEU A 316 -11.03 0.51 -13.51
C LEU A 316 -12.14 -0.53 -13.72
N ARG A 317 -12.29 -1.07 -14.94
CA ARG A 317 -13.28 -2.12 -15.25
C ARG A 317 -12.99 -3.44 -14.55
N VAL A 318 -11.76 -3.70 -14.15
CA VAL A 318 -11.37 -4.92 -13.44
C VAL A 318 -11.74 -4.79 -11.95
N PRO A 319 -12.66 -5.58 -11.38
CA PRO A 319 -13.07 -5.40 -9.99
C PRO A 319 -11.90 -5.63 -9.01
N ALA A 320 -11.50 -4.59 -8.26
CA ALA A 320 -10.51 -4.74 -7.19
C ALA A 320 -11.14 -5.27 -5.89
N TYR A 321 -12.42 -4.97 -5.68
CA TYR A 321 -13.19 -5.39 -4.51
C TYR A 321 -14.32 -6.34 -4.92
N ALA A 322 -14.52 -7.40 -4.14
CA ALA A 322 -15.75 -8.16 -4.22
C ALA A 322 -16.94 -7.25 -3.86
N PRO A 323 -18.10 -7.38 -4.53
CA PRO A 323 -19.31 -6.68 -4.14
C PRO A 323 -19.58 -6.86 -2.65
N ARG A 324 -19.95 -5.78 -1.94
CA ARG A 324 -20.51 -5.92 -0.59
C ARG A 324 -21.73 -6.83 -0.75
N ARG A 325 -21.69 -8.04 -0.19
CA ARG A 325 -22.92 -8.82 0.00
C ARG A 325 -23.88 -7.91 0.78
N PRO A 326 -25.10 -7.67 0.30
CA PRO A 326 -26.13 -7.08 1.14
C PRO A 326 -26.13 -7.89 2.43
N THR A 327 -26.01 -7.22 3.57
CA THR A 327 -26.34 -7.85 4.83
C THR A 327 -27.79 -8.27 4.66
N GLU A 328 -28.06 -9.56 4.48
CA GLU A 328 -29.42 -10.05 4.62
C GLU A 328 -29.89 -9.49 5.97
N PRO A 329 -31.02 -8.76 6.03
CA PRO A 329 -31.59 -8.39 7.31
C PRO A 329 -31.81 -9.70 8.05
N GLY A 330 -30.94 -9.95 9.02
CA GLY A 330 -30.88 -11.19 9.76
C GLY A 330 -32.28 -11.48 10.27
N ASN A 331 -32.77 -12.64 9.88
CA ASN A 331 -34.00 -13.24 10.33
C ASN A 331 -34.03 -13.27 11.87
N ALA A 332 -34.53 -12.19 12.48
CA ALA A 332 -34.60 -12.01 13.93
C ALA A 332 -35.79 -12.78 14.55
N ARG A 333 -36.31 -13.79 13.85
CA ARG A 333 -37.37 -14.68 14.34
C ARG A 333 -37.12 -16.11 13.86
N ALA A 334 -36.29 -16.84 14.59
CA ALA A 334 -36.42 -18.30 14.81
C ALA A 334 -35.20 -18.83 15.59
N GLN A 335 -35.00 -18.36 16.82
CA GLN A 335 -34.32 -19.15 17.83
C GLN A 335 -35.17 -19.05 19.10
N SER A 336 -36.25 -19.83 19.11
CA SER A 336 -37.01 -20.13 20.33
C SER A 336 -36.10 -20.91 21.29
N PRO A 337 -36.02 -20.55 22.58
CA PRO A 337 -35.34 -21.40 23.56
C PRO A 337 -36.13 -22.71 23.70
N LEU A 338 -35.46 -23.85 23.48
CA LEU A 338 -36.02 -25.16 23.81
C LEU A 338 -36.32 -25.21 25.32
N PRO A 339 -37.47 -25.77 25.75
CA PRO A 339 -37.78 -25.95 27.17
C PRO A 339 -36.79 -26.94 27.81
N GLY A 340 -36.27 -26.56 28.98
CA GLY A 340 -35.22 -27.30 29.67
C GLY A 340 -35.61 -28.71 30.08
N THR A 341 -34.81 -29.68 29.66
CA THR A 341 -34.73 -31.01 30.27
C THR A 341 -33.90 -30.90 31.54
N ARG A 342 -34.58 -30.81 32.69
CA ARG A 342 -33.97 -31.04 34.01
C ARG A 342 -33.64 -32.54 34.14
N THR A 343 -32.39 -32.91 33.88
CA THR A 343 -31.88 -34.22 34.31
C THR A 343 -31.45 -34.11 35.77
N GLN A 344 -32.29 -34.61 36.67
CA GLN A 344 -31.94 -34.83 38.08
C GLN A 344 -30.97 -36.02 38.15
N SER A 345 -29.74 -35.79 38.61
CA SER A 345 -28.88 -36.85 39.13
C SER A 345 -29.05 -36.90 40.66
N ARG A 346 -30.07 -37.62 41.13
CA ARG A 346 -30.14 -38.12 42.51
C ARG A 346 -29.52 -39.52 42.55
N LEU A 347 -28.38 -39.64 43.22
CA LEU A 347 -27.88 -40.93 43.70
C LEU A 347 -28.71 -41.38 44.91
N PRO A 348 -29.06 -42.68 45.05
CA PRO A 348 -29.86 -43.16 46.18
C PRO A 348 -29.01 -43.30 47.44
N GLY A 349 -29.53 -42.81 48.56
CA GLY A 349 -28.98 -43.03 49.89
C GLY A 349 -29.12 -44.48 50.33
N THR A 350 -28.04 -45.01 50.90
CA THR A 350 -28.01 -46.20 51.75
C THR A 350 -28.57 -45.88 53.14
N ARG A 351 -29.28 -46.86 53.68
CA ARG A 351 -30.02 -46.83 54.95
C ARG A 351 -29.13 -46.58 56.17
N GLU A 352 -29.73 -45.88 57.13
CA GLU A 352 -29.59 -45.98 58.59
C GLU A 352 -28.87 -47.24 59.12
N GLN A 353 -27.87 -47.04 60.01
CA GLN A 353 -27.80 -47.73 61.31
C GLN A 353 -26.73 -47.12 62.24
N SER A 354 -27.14 -46.93 63.50
CA SER A 354 -26.37 -46.93 64.77
C SER A 354 -25.33 -45.83 65.13
N ARG A 355 -25.79 -44.95 66.05
CA ARG A 355 -25.23 -44.32 67.29
C ARG A 355 -23.73 -44.49 67.73
N PRO A 356 -23.25 -43.61 68.67
CA PRO A 356 -21.89 -43.04 68.77
C PRO A 356 -21.06 -43.66 69.93
N PRO A 357 -19.87 -43.14 70.36
CA PRO A 357 -19.71 -41.86 71.10
C PRO A 357 -18.41 -41.08 70.79
N GLY A 358 -18.34 -39.84 71.30
CA GLY A 358 -17.18 -38.97 71.17
C GLY A 358 -16.05 -39.28 72.15
N THR A 359 -14.84 -38.83 71.81
CA THR A 359 -13.73 -38.71 72.75
C THR A 359 -12.77 -37.59 72.34
N ARG A 360 -12.21 -36.97 73.38
CA ARG A 360 -11.32 -35.82 73.46
C ARG A 360 -9.96 -35.97 72.75
N GLY A 361 -9.34 -34.81 72.51
CA GLY A 361 -7.88 -34.62 72.42
C GLY A 361 -7.57 -33.35 71.61
N GLN A 362 -7.48 -32.15 72.18
CA GLN A 362 -6.25 -31.57 72.76
C GLN A 362 -4.98 -32.06 72.03
N THR A 363 -4.31 -31.22 71.27
CA THR A 363 -3.13 -30.51 71.81
C THR A 363 -2.90 -29.09 71.24
N ARG A 364 -2.51 -28.21 72.16
CA ARG A 364 -1.86 -26.88 72.06
C ARG A 364 -0.71 -26.86 71.01
N VAL A 365 -0.48 -25.80 70.19
CA VAL A 365 0.01 -24.41 70.50
C VAL A 365 1.45 -24.44 71.08
N PRO A 366 2.37 -23.45 70.90
CA PRO A 366 2.33 -22.14 70.20
C PRO A 366 3.53 -21.92 69.23
N GLY A 367 3.51 -20.93 68.34
CA GLY A 367 3.83 -19.52 68.62
C GLY A 367 4.92 -19.07 67.62
N THR A 368 5.12 -17.79 67.28
CA THR A 368 4.59 -16.54 67.82
C THR A 368 5.11 -15.42 66.92
N ARG A 369 4.28 -14.37 66.82
CA ARG A 369 4.66 -12.95 66.60
C ARG A 369 5.21 -12.57 65.22
N GLY A 370 4.83 -11.45 64.61
CA GLY A 370 4.15 -10.27 65.17
C GLY A 370 3.46 -9.43 64.09
N ARG A 371 2.30 -8.93 64.52
CA ARG A 371 1.54 -7.71 64.13
C ARG A 371 2.41 -6.44 64.12
N PRO A 372 1.90 -5.22 63.78
CA PRO A 372 0.49 -4.75 63.75
C PRO A 372 0.09 -4.00 62.44
N GLU A 373 -1.19 -3.81 62.07
CA GLU A 373 -2.27 -2.97 62.68
C GLU A 373 -1.81 -1.49 62.83
N GLU A 374 -2.56 -0.41 62.59
CA GLU A 374 -3.99 -0.04 62.49
C GLU A 374 -4.04 1.38 61.82
N ARG A 375 -5.06 1.79 61.04
CA ARG A 375 -6.28 2.52 61.47
C ARG A 375 -5.94 3.87 62.18
N THR A 376 -6.52 5.05 61.94
CA THR A 376 -7.88 5.43 61.50
C THR A 376 -7.95 6.97 61.29
N ALA A 377 -8.83 7.42 60.39
CA ALA A 377 -9.79 8.53 60.53
C ALA A 377 -9.40 10.04 60.58
N ARG A 378 -10.38 10.81 60.07
CA ARG A 378 -10.67 12.27 60.14
C ARG A 378 -9.98 13.13 59.06
N GLY A 379 -10.66 14.00 58.32
CA GLY A 379 -12.06 14.44 58.35
C GLY A 379 -12.38 15.34 57.14
N LEU A 380 -13.64 15.31 56.74
CA LEU A 380 -14.41 16.34 56.02
C LEU A 380 -14.42 17.67 56.82
N PRO A 381 -14.88 18.84 56.31
CA PRO A 381 -16.01 19.06 55.37
C PRO A 381 -15.71 20.06 54.22
N ALA A 382 -16.42 20.13 53.09
CA ALA A 382 -17.86 20.25 52.76
C ALA A 382 -18.49 21.62 53.06
N GLY A 383 -19.13 22.19 52.02
CA GLY A 383 -20.04 23.34 52.05
C GLY A 383 -19.80 24.26 50.85
N GLY A 384 -20.75 24.63 50.00
CA GLY A 384 -22.21 24.47 49.89
C GLY A 384 -22.63 25.47 48.78
N ALA A 385 -23.36 25.11 47.72
CA ALA A 385 -24.82 24.94 47.63
C ALA A 385 -25.62 26.29 47.71
N PRO A 386 -26.93 26.35 47.40
CA PRO A 386 -27.49 26.84 46.12
C PRO A 386 -28.73 27.80 46.26
N ARG A 387 -29.39 28.18 45.14
CA ARG A 387 -30.85 28.48 44.89
C ARG A 387 -31.08 29.72 44.00
N ALA A 388 -31.79 29.59 42.87
CA ALA A 388 -33.24 29.83 42.59
C ALA A 388 -33.64 31.34 42.63
N ARG A 389 -34.46 31.95 41.75
CA ARG A 389 -35.74 31.53 41.11
C ARG A 389 -36.26 32.64 40.13
N ALA A 390 -37.21 32.26 39.25
CA ALA A 390 -38.32 33.03 38.62
C ALA A 390 -37.97 33.94 37.42
N GLU A 391 -38.72 34.07 36.30
CA GLU A 391 -40.14 33.92 35.88
C GLU A 391 -40.16 33.68 34.34
N ALA A 392 -41.24 33.55 33.55
CA ALA A 392 -42.56 32.91 33.53
C ALA A 392 -43.16 33.18 32.12
N SER A 393 -44.19 32.43 31.72
CA SER A 393 -45.06 32.54 30.51
C SER A 393 -44.54 31.94 29.19
N GLY A 394 -45.28 31.12 28.44
CA GLY A 394 -46.64 30.60 28.61
C GLY A 394 -47.13 29.84 27.36
N GLY A 395 -47.78 28.68 27.57
CA GLY A 395 -48.72 28.00 26.66
C GLY A 395 -48.12 27.00 25.67
N GLY A 396 -48.58 25.75 25.53
CA GLY A 396 -49.89 25.16 25.80
C GLY A 396 -50.27 24.33 24.56
N ALA A 397 -50.16 23.00 24.66
CA ALA A 397 -50.61 22.01 23.66
C ALA A 397 -52.10 21.66 23.90
N PRO A 398 -52.77 20.67 23.24
CA PRO A 398 -52.63 19.99 21.92
C PRO A 398 -54.05 19.89 21.24
N PRO A 399 -54.53 18.77 20.66
CA PRO A 399 -54.21 18.06 19.40
C PRO A 399 -55.39 18.05 18.41
N ARG A 400 -55.17 17.64 17.14
CA ARG A 400 -56.21 16.93 16.37
C ARG A 400 -55.64 16.09 15.24
N ALA A 401 -56.34 14.98 15.00
CA ALA A 401 -55.91 13.80 14.27
C ALA A 401 -56.49 13.72 12.83
N ARG A 402 -55.80 12.90 12.01
CA ARG A 402 -56.26 12.07 10.87
C ARG A 402 -56.87 12.71 9.61
N ALA A 403 -56.15 12.54 8.51
CA ALA A 403 -56.49 11.76 7.29
C ALA A 403 -55.37 12.06 6.27
N GLY A 404 -54.64 11.12 5.65
CA GLY A 404 -55.12 10.01 4.85
C GLY A 404 -55.06 10.40 3.36
N ALA A 405 -53.94 10.18 2.66
CA ALA A 405 -53.89 9.93 1.22
C ALA A 405 -52.46 9.62 0.74
N SER A 406 -52.42 8.61 -0.12
CA SER A 406 -51.30 7.97 -0.82
C SER A 406 -50.50 8.87 -1.75
N GLY A 407 -49.20 8.55 -1.93
CA GLY A 407 -48.40 9.14 -3.00
C GLY A 407 -46.94 8.70 -2.97
N ALA A 408 -46.68 7.41 -3.18
CA ALA A 408 -45.33 6.90 -3.37
C ALA A 408 -44.71 7.47 -4.66
N ARG A 409 -43.56 8.16 -4.56
CA ARG A 409 -42.68 8.49 -5.69
C ARG A 409 -41.53 7.48 -5.74
N PRO A 410 -41.30 6.75 -6.85
CA PRO A 410 -40.11 5.93 -6.97
C PRO A 410 -38.89 6.80 -7.34
N ARG A 411 -37.78 6.53 -6.65
CA ARG A 411 -36.44 7.04 -6.97
C ARG A 411 -35.92 6.33 -8.22
N GLY A 412 -35.25 7.10 -9.08
CA GLY A 412 -34.73 6.65 -10.38
C GLY A 412 -33.77 5.47 -10.30
N GLU A 413 -33.93 4.58 -11.27
CA GLU A 413 -33.07 3.44 -11.58
C GLU A 413 -31.70 3.88 -12.14
N PRO A 414 -30.61 3.13 -11.86
CA PRO A 414 -29.32 3.35 -12.50
C PRO A 414 -29.29 2.84 -13.96
N PHE A 415 -28.74 3.68 -14.83
CA PHE A 415 -28.45 3.61 -16.28
C PHE A 415 -28.14 2.26 -16.97
N TRP A 416 -27.96 1.14 -16.27
CA TRP A 416 -27.55 -0.15 -16.85
C TRP A 416 -28.69 -1.09 -17.27
N GLY A 417 -29.95 -0.69 -17.08
CA GLY A 417 -31.13 -1.50 -17.45
C GLY A 417 -31.52 -1.48 -18.93
N ILE A 418 -31.13 -0.45 -19.70
CA ILE A 418 -31.71 -0.20 -21.04
C ILE A 418 -30.94 -0.92 -22.17
N LEU A 419 -29.72 -1.42 -21.94
CA LEU A 419 -28.93 -2.10 -22.97
C LEU A 419 -29.08 -3.62 -23.02
N ARG A 420 -29.98 -4.22 -22.21
CA ARG A 420 -30.18 -5.67 -22.19
C ARG A 420 -31.46 -6.16 -22.87
N ALA A 421 -32.26 -5.25 -23.45
CA ALA A 421 -33.57 -5.56 -24.03
C ALA A 421 -33.64 -5.57 -25.57
N GLN A 422 -32.51 -5.50 -26.29
CA GLN A 422 -32.48 -5.50 -27.76
C GLN A 422 -31.64 -6.62 -28.40
N GLY A 423 -31.65 -7.83 -27.84
CA GLY A 423 -30.83 -8.92 -28.39
C GLY A 423 -31.39 -10.33 -28.28
N GLN A 424 -32.69 -10.51 -28.07
CA GLN A 424 -33.30 -11.84 -28.03
C GLN A 424 -34.73 -11.81 -28.60
N SER A 425 -34.88 -12.06 -29.91
CA SER A 425 -36.09 -12.65 -30.52
C SER A 425 -35.84 -13.04 -31.98
N ALA A 426 -35.63 -14.35 -32.21
CA ALA A 426 -35.93 -15.18 -33.39
C ALA A 426 -35.17 -16.51 -33.17
N ALA A 427 -35.72 -17.59 -32.60
CA ALA A 427 -36.68 -18.58 -33.17
C ALA A 427 -36.32 -19.00 -34.61
N GLY A 428 -36.11 -20.26 -35.01
CA GLY A 428 -36.09 -21.60 -34.40
C GLY A 428 -35.84 -22.66 -35.51
N ALA A 429 -35.12 -23.75 -35.18
CA ALA A 429 -35.05 -25.16 -35.73
C ALA A 429 -35.28 -25.48 -37.25
N PRO A 430 -34.79 -26.62 -37.84
CA PRO A 430 -34.50 -27.92 -37.21
C PRO A 430 -33.26 -28.73 -37.71
N ARG A 431 -33.09 -29.93 -37.12
CA ARG A 431 -32.04 -30.96 -37.31
C ARG A 431 -32.09 -31.66 -38.69
N GLY A 432 -30.91 -32.11 -39.18
CA GLY A 432 -30.76 -33.14 -40.24
C GLY A 432 -29.37 -33.81 -40.18
N ARG A 433 -29.30 -35.12 -40.46
CA ARG A 433 -28.14 -36.02 -40.30
C ARG A 433 -27.78 -36.64 -41.68
N ILE A 434 -26.49 -36.52 -42.10
CA ILE A 434 -25.62 -37.37 -43.00
C ILE A 434 -26.11 -37.67 -44.46
N PRO A 435 -25.32 -38.17 -45.47
CA PRO A 435 -23.85 -38.29 -45.72
C PRO A 435 -23.32 -37.96 -47.17
N TYR A 436 -21.97 -37.94 -47.30
CA TYR A 436 -21.05 -38.33 -48.42
C TYR A 436 -21.02 -37.66 -49.83
N ASP A 437 -19.77 -37.50 -50.32
CA ASP A 437 -19.21 -37.42 -51.70
C ASP A 437 -19.41 -36.16 -52.57
N ALA A 438 -18.47 -35.66 -53.39
CA ALA A 438 -17.04 -35.94 -53.66
C ALA A 438 -16.48 -34.82 -54.59
N GLU A 439 -15.13 -34.77 -54.71
CA GLU A 439 -14.31 -34.19 -55.81
C GLU A 439 -14.09 -32.65 -55.85
N ALA A 440 -12.90 -32.08 -56.13
CA ALA A 440 -11.55 -32.60 -56.42
C ALA A 440 -10.51 -31.45 -56.38
N GLY A 441 -9.24 -31.83 -56.18
CA GLY A 441 -8.02 -31.06 -56.51
C GLY A 441 -7.34 -30.39 -55.30
N GLY A 442 -6.13 -30.72 -54.87
CA GLY A 442 -5.03 -31.51 -55.43
C GLY A 442 -3.70 -30.88 -54.95
N LEU A 443 -2.70 -31.73 -54.68
CA LEU A 443 -1.33 -31.45 -54.18
C LEU A 443 -1.24 -31.31 -52.63
N GLY A 444 -0.70 -32.23 -51.83
CA GLY A 444 0.24 -33.32 -52.06
C GLY A 444 1.60 -32.98 -51.44
N VAL A 445 1.91 -33.56 -50.26
CA VAL A 445 3.15 -34.34 -49.94
C VAL A 445 3.40 -34.42 -48.42
N SER A 446 3.44 -35.67 -47.98
CA SER A 446 4.12 -36.33 -46.85
C SER A 446 3.90 -35.90 -45.40
N GLY A 447 3.31 -36.83 -44.66
CA GLY A 447 3.26 -36.86 -43.21
C GLY A 447 4.50 -37.47 -42.54
N VAL A 448 4.69 -37.09 -41.29
CA VAL A 448 5.36 -37.88 -40.26
C VAL A 448 4.47 -37.81 -39.02
N GLN A 449 3.82 -38.93 -38.70
CA GLN A 449 3.12 -39.14 -37.44
C GLN A 449 4.15 -39.35 -36.32
N THR A 450 4.11 -38.53 -35.28
CA THR A 450 4.75 -38.82 -33.98
C THR A 450 3.65 -38.97 -32.92
N PRO A 451 3.67 -40.02 -32.07
CA PRO A 451 2.59 -40.30 -31.14
C PRO A 451 2.63 -39.34 -29.94
N ARG A 452 1.48 -38.74 -29.61
CA ARG A 452 1.25 -38.01 -28.35
C ARG A 452 1.30 -38.99 -27.18
N ARG A 453 2.39 -38.97 -26.40
CA ARG A 453 2.39 -39.50 -25.02
C ARG A 453 1.48 -38.64 -24.15
N GLN A 454 0.39 -39.22 -23.66
CA GLN A 454 -0.35 -38.69 -22.52
C GLN A 454 0.57 -38.72 -21.29
N LEU A 455 0.80 -37.55 -20.68
CA LEU A 455 1.44 -37.44 -19.37
C LEU A 455 0.39 -37.73 -18.31
N GLU A 456 0.39 -38.96 -17.81
CA GLU A 456 -0.40 -39.41 -16.68
C GLU A 456 0.25 -38.89 -15.39
N TYR A 457 -0.47 -38.08 -14.62
CA TYR A 457 0.01 -37.60 -13.31
C TYR A 457 -0.21 -38.71 -12.27
N PRO A 458 0.77 -39.01 -11.39
CA PRO A 458 0.55 -39.94 -10.29
C PRO A 458 -0.37 -39.33 -9.22
N PRO A 459 -1.19 -40.14 -8.53
CA PRO A 459 -2.08 -39.67 -7.48
C PRO A 459 -1.28 -39.20 -6.25
N PRO A 460 -1.81 -38.24 -5.46
CA PRO A 460 -1.13 -37.74 -4.26
C PRO A 460 -1.06 -38.82 -3.16
N PRO A 461 -0.01 -38.80 -2.31
CA PRO A 461 0.13 -39.76 -1.22
C PRO A 461 -0.97 -39.56 -0.15
N PRO A 462 -1.36 -40.64 0.56
CA PRO A 462 -2.41 -40.58 1.57
C PRO A 462 -2.01 -39.71 2.76
N ARG A 463 -2.96 -38.91 3.24
CA ARG A 463 -2.82 -38.10 4.46
C ARG A 463 -2.64 -39.02 5.67
N GLN A 464 -1.48 -38.99 6.31
CA GLN A 464 -1.30 -39.59 7.63
C GLN A 464 -2.08 -38.77 8.67
N SER A 465 -3.06 -39.41 9.30
CA SER A 465 -3.77 -38.90 10.47
C SER A 465 -2.84 -38.93 11.68
N THR A 466 -2.35 -37.77 12.11
CA THR A 466 -1.69 -37.66 13.42
C THR A 466 -2.73 -37.40 14.49
N SER A 467 -3.22 -38.48 15.10
CA SER A 467 -3.82 -38.42 16.43
C SER A 467 -2.74 -38.06 17.46
N PRO A 468 -3.02 -37.19 18.45
CA PRO A 468 -2.03 -36.75 19.42
C PRO A 468 -1.75 -37.86 20.43
N GLN A 469 -0.56 -38.47 20.38
CA GLN A 469 -0.10 -39.32 21.47
C GLN A 469 0.36 -38.46 22.66
N VAL A 470 -0.26 -38.76 23.79
CA VAL A 470 0.04 -38.31 25.14
C VAL A 470 1.48 -38.68 25.49
N ARG A 471 2.34 -37.68 25.74
CA ARG A 471 3.68 -37.89 26.32
C ARG A 471 3.55 -38.21 27.81
N ALA A 472 4.00 -39.40 28.21
CA ALA A 472 4.34 -39.71 29.60
C ALA A 472 5.70 -39.07 29.97
N PRO A 473 5.91 -38.66 31.24
CA PRO A 473 7.13 -37.97 31.66
C PRO A 473 8.30 -38.92 31.92
N LEU A 474 9.48 -38.54 31.41
CA LEU A 474 10.77 -39.19 31.67
C LEU A 474 11.23 -38.90 33.10
N ARG A 475 11.47 -39.98 33.84
CA ARG A 475 12.03 -40.03 35.19
C ARG A 475 13.56 -39.87 35.10
N ILE A 476 14.09 -38.83 35.72
CA ILE A 476 15.54 -38.68 35.95
C ILE A 476 15.92 -39.64 37.09
N ARG A 477 16.96 -40.44 36.88
CA ARG A 477 17.55 -41.31 37.91
C ARG A 477 19.01 -40.88 38.07
N ASP A 478 19.34 -40.47 39.29
CA ASP A 478 20.69 -40.15 39.75
C ASP A 478 21.61 -41.37 39.69
N GLY A 479 22.87 -41.12 39.36
CA GLY A 479 23.97 -42.07 39.30
C GLY A 479 25.25 -41.37 38.85
#